data_AF-A0A948H094-F1
#
_entry.id   AF-A0A948H094-F1
#
_cell.length_a   1.000
_cell.length_b   1.000
_cell.length_c   1.000
_cell.angle_alpha   90.00
_cell.angle_beta   90.00
_cell.angle_gamma   90.00
#
_symmetry.space_group_name_H-M   'P 1'
#
loop_
_entity.id
_entity.type
_entity.pdbx_description
1 polymer ?
#
loop_
_entity_poly.entity_id
_entity_poly.type
_entity_poly.pdbx_seq_one_letter_code
_entity_poly.pdbx_strand_id
1 'polypeptide(L)' 'KGSPVGKELDFIAQEMQREANTIASKSFDMFISGQAVEIKSQVEKIREQVQNIE' A
#
# COMPACT_ATOMS: atom_id res chain seq x y z
N LYS A 1 -18.47 14.39 -3.55
CA LYS A 1 -18.56 13.66 -2.26
C LYS A 1 -18.16 12.24 -2.59
N GLY A 2 -16.93 11.84 -2.24
CA GLY A 2 -16.35 10.54 -2.65
C GLY A 2 -17.28 9.38 -2.29
N SER A 3 -17.38 8.42 -3.20
CA SER A 3 -18.15 7.20 -2.99
C SER A 3 -17.68 6.51 -1.71
N PRO A 4 -18.58 5.96 -0.86
CA PRO A 4 -18.20 5.22 0.35
C PRO A 4 -17.14 4.14 0.10
N VAL A 5 -17.15 3.55 -1.10
CA VAL A 5 -16.21 2.51 -1.54
C VAL A 5 -14.80 3.07 -1.73
N GLY A 6 -14.64 4.27 -2.30
CA GLY A 6 -13.33 4.88 -2.51
C GLY A 6 -12.61 5.16 -1.18
N LYS A 7 -13.35 5.66 -0.19
CA LYS A 7 -12.83 5.91 1.15
C LYS A 7 -12.42 4.64 1.89
N GLU A 8 -13.16 3.55 1.74
CA GLU A 8 -12.81 2.24 2.32
C GLU A 8 -11.53 1.67 1.68
N LEU A 9 -11.42 1.77 0.35
CA LEU A 9 -10.23 1.32 -0.37
C LEU A 9 -8.99 2.16 -0.04
N ASP A 10 -9.14 3.48 0.15
CA ASP A 10 -8.03 4.33 0.59
C ASP A 10 -7.54 3.94 1.99
N PHE A 11 -8.46 3.63 2.91
CA PHE A 11 -8.07 3.11 4.24
C PHE A 11 -7.29 1.79 4.14
N ILE A 12 -7.75 0.83 3.32
CA ILE A 12 -7.04 -0.44 3.11
C ILE A 12 -5.66 -0.20 2.51
N ALA A 13 -5.55 0.68 1.52
CA ALA A 13 -4.28 0.98 0.89
C ALA A 13 -3.30 1.65 1.87
N GLN A 14 -3.79 2.50 2.79
CA GLN A 14 -2.99 3.04 3.89
C GLN A 14 -2.50 1.94 4.85
N GLU A 15 -3.34 0.96 5.20
CA GLU A 15 -2.92 -0.17 6.04
C GLU A 15 -1.86 -1.02 5.35
N MET A 16 -2.03 -1.32 4.06
CA MET A 16 -1.02 -2.06 3.29
C MET A 16 0.31 -1.31 3.24
N GLN A 17 0.28 0.01 3.12
CA GLN A 17 1.48 0.84 3.13
C GLN A 17 2.20 0.79 4.50
N ARG A 18 1.43 0.82 5.59
CA ARG A 18 1.98 0.66 6.95
C ARG A 18 2.66 -0.71 7.11
N GLU A 19 2.00 -1.77 6.67
CA GLU A 19 2.54 -3.12 6.79
C GLU A 19 3.81 -3.30 5.96
N ALA A 20 3.83 -2.83 4.71
CA ALA A 20 5.00 -2.90 3.86
C ALA A 20 6.21 -2.13 4.43
N ASN A 21 5.97 -1.00 5.11
CA ASN A 21 7.02 -0.28 5.84
C ASN A 21 7.53 -1.07 7.07
N THR A 22 6.64 -1.75 7.80
CA THR A 22 7.04 -2.62 8.91
C THR A 22 7.91 -3.76 8.41
N ILE A 23 7.51 -4.45 7.34
CA ILE A 23 8.30 -5.53 6.73
C ILE A 23 9.68 -4.98 6.29
N ALA A 24 9.72 -3.87 5.56
CA ALA A 24 10.98 -3.29 5.08
C ALA A 24 11.91 -2.84 6.22
N SER A 25 11.35 -2.39 7.36
CA SER A 25 12.14 -1.87 8.50
C SER A 25 12.51 -2.93 9.54
N LYS A 26 11.84 -4.09 9.53
CA LYS A 26 12.04 -5.17 10.50
C LYS A 26 12.62 -6.46 9.89
N SER A 27 12.67 -6.56 8.56
CA SER A 27 13.29 -7.71 7.89
C SER A 27 14.80 -7.53 7.77
N PHE A 28 15.56 -8.51 8.28
CA PHE A 28 17.02 -8.56 8.13
C PHE A 28 17.46 -9.28 6.85
N ASP A 29 16.53 -9.92 6.16
CA ASP A 29 16.76 -10.62 4.91
C ASP A 29 16.64 -9.66 3.71
N MET A 30 17.69 -9.62 2.88
CA MET A 30 17.78 -8.72 1.73
C MET A 30 16.75 -9.05 0.64
N PHE A 31 16.40 -10.32 0.46
CA PHE A 31 15.35 -10.73 -0.46
C PHE A 31 13.98 -10.25 0.03
N ILE A 32 13.67 -10.41 1.32
CA ILE A 32 12.41 -9.93 1.90
C ILE A 32 12.30 -8.40 1.81
N SER A 33 13.37 -7.69 2.12
CA SER A 33 13.40 -6.22 1.98
C SER A 33 13.20 -5.76 0.54
N GLY A 34 13.74 -6.50 -0.44
CA GLY A 34 13.47 -6.27 -1.86
C GLY A 34 11.99 -6.47 -2.23
N GLN A 35 11.37 -7.54 -1.74
CA GLN A 35 9.92 -7.77 -1.92
C GLN A 35 9.08 -6.68 -1.27
N ALA A 36 9.47 -6.18 -0.09
CA ALA A 36 8.75 -5.10 0.58
C ALA A 36 8.76 -3.79 -0.23
N VAL A 37 9.85 -3.48 -0.94
CA VAL A 37 9.92 -2.35 -1.87
C VAL A 37 8.94 -2.53 -3.04
N GLU A 38 8.88 -3.73 -3.62
CA GLU A 38 7.92 -4.01 -4.69
C GLU A 38 6.47 -3.87 -4.20
N ILE A 39 6.15 -4.39 -3.02
CA ILE A 39 4.82 -4.23 -2.40
C ILE A 39 4.47 -2.73 -2.26
N LYS A 40 5.39 -1.90 -1.79
CA LYS A 40 5.17 -0.44 -1.70
C LYS A 40 4.85 0.17 -3.07
N SER A 41 5.52 -0.25 -4.13
CA SER A 41 5.21 0.23 -5.49
C SER A 41 3.81 -0.18 -5.95
N GLN A 42 3.38 -1.41 -5.66
CA GLN A 42 2.04 -1.88 -6.02
C GLN A 42 0.95 -1.19 -5.20
N VAL A 43 1.19 -0.89 -3.92
CA VAL A 43 0.25 -0.13 -3.08
C VAL A 43 0.03 1.28 -3.61
N GLU A 44 1.08 1.97 -4.08
CA GLU A 44 0.91 3.30 -4.69
C GLU A 44 0.07 3.25 -5.97
N LYS A 45 0.24 2.23 -6.83
CA LYS A 45 -0.64 2.02 -8.00
C LYS A 45 -2.10 1.78 -7.60
N ILE A 46 -2.34 1.06 -6.50
CA ILE A 46 -3.69 0.87 -5.96
C ILE A 46 -4.28 2.21 -5.52
N ARG A 47 -3.50 3.04 -4.81
CA ARG A 47 -3.96 4.38 -4.36
C ARG A 47 -4.30 5.29 -5.53
N GLU A 48 -3.51 5.29 -6.59
CA GLU A 48 -3.83 6.01 -7.84
C GLU A 48 -5.17 5.53 -8.44
N GLN A 49 -5.41 4.21 -8.48
CA GLN A 49 -6.69 3.68 -8.97
C GLN A 49 -7.87 4.07 -8.08
N VAL A 50 -7.69 4.06 -6.76
CA VAL A 50 -8.73 4.49 -5.80
C VAL A 50 -9.11 5.95 -6.02
N GLN A 51 -8.12 6.83 -6.24
CA GLN A 51 -8.37 8.25 -6.53
C GLN A 51 -9.10 8.45 -7.86
N ASN A 52 -8.86 7.60 -8.86
CA ASN A 52 -9.52 7.69 -10.17
C ASN A 52 -11.01 7.30 -10.13
N ILE A 53 -11.45 6.56 -9.12
CA ILE A 53 -12.84 6.08 -8.96
C ILE A 53 -13.64 6.84 -7.89
N GLU A 54 -12.99 7.72 -7.12
CA GLU A 54 -13.65 8.67 -6.20
C GLU A 54 -14.27 9.88 -6.91
#